data_AF-A0A7S0E4R1-F1
#
_entry.id   AF-A0A7S0E4R1-F1
#
_cell.length_a   1.000
_cell.length_b   1.000
_cell.length_c   1.000
_cell.angle_alpha   90.00
_cell.angle_beta   90.00
_cell.angle_gamma   90.00
#
_symmetry.space_group_name_H-M   'P 1'
#
loop_
_entity.id
_entity.type
_entity.pdbx_description
1 polymer ?
#
loop_
_entity_poly.entity_id
_entity_poly.type
_entity_poly.pdbx_seq_one_letter_code
_entity_poly.pdbx_strand_id
1 'polypeptide(L)'
;DLLLLIAKVVSNWLLAPLGPAPALSPKERANLLLKMVQLDQVPSAELHAAFLTLVHKLYADPALVRHELLAKVEPAFMLGLRSPDAELRANFFSIIDRAVERTPFARLQHIIEKQDWEPLGSTLWL
;
A
#
# COMPACT_ATOMS: atom_id res chain seq x y z
N ASP A 1 8.72 -1.93 -20.24
CA ASP A 1 9.55 -3.13 -19.97
C ASP A 1 10.53 -2.99 -18.82
N LEU A 2 11.54 -2.10 -18.89
CA LEU A 2 12.56 -1.99 -17.83
C LEU A 2 11.99 -1.57 -16.45
N LEU A 3 11.11 -0.57 -16.39
CA LEU A 3 10.51 -0.12 -15.13
C LEU A 3 9.66 -1.21 -14.47
N LEU A 4 8.95 -2.00 -15.27
CA LEU A 4 8.16 -3.13 -14.76
C LEU A 4 9.08 -4.23 -14.20
N LEU A 5 10.22 -4.49 -14.85
CA LEU A 5 11.23 -5.40 -14.34
C LEU A 5 11.81 -4.91 -13.01
N ILE A 6 12.17 -3.63 -12.93
CA ILE A 6 12.66 -2.99 -11.69
C ILE A 6 11.60 -3.10 -10.58
N ALA A 7 10.34 -2.78 -10.89
CA ALA A 7 9.24 -2.88 -9.94
C ALA A 7 9.09 -4.31 -9.40
N LYS A 8 9.19 -5.34 -10.25
CA LYS A 8 9.15 -6.76 -9.85
C LYS A 8 10.34 -7.13 -8.95
N VAL A 9 11.56 -6.76 -9.32
CA VAL A 9 12.77 -7.06 -8.53
C VAL A 9 12.73 -6.37 -7.17
N VAL A 10 12.40 -5.08 -7.14
CA VAL A 10 12.31 -4.29 -5.90
C VAL A 10 11.17 -4.82 -5.01
N SER A 11 10.04 -5.21 -5.59
CA SER A 11 8.94 -5.83 -4.84
C SER A 11 9.39 -7.10 -4.12
N ASN A 12 10.15 -7.97 -4.80
CA ASN A 12 10.67 -9.19 -4.18
C ASN A 12 11.62 -8.87 -3.01
N TRP A 13 12.47 -7.86 -3.12
CA TRP A 13 13.35 -7.45 -2.02
C TRP A 13 12.58 -6.82 -0.86
N LEU A 14 11.55 -6.02 -1.14
CA LEU A 14 10.69 -5.39 -0.14
C LEU A 14 9.78 -6.38 0.58
N LEU A 15 9.52 -7.55 0.01
CA LEU A 15 8.72 -8.64 0.60
C LEU A 15 9.59 -9.74 1.22
N ALA A 16 10.91 -9.72 0.98
CA ALA A 16 11.81 -10.71 1.56
C ALA A 16 11.85 -10.57 3.10
N PRO A 17 11.92 -11.68 3.86
CA PRO A 17 12.02 -11.64 5.32
C PRO A 17 13.17 -10.75 5.80
N LEU A 18 12.98 -10.11 6.95
CA LEU A 18 14.08 -9.41 7.61
C LEU A 18 15.09 -10.44 8.12
N GLY A 19 16.38 -10.17 7.94
CA GLY A 19 17.44 -11.11 8.30
C GLY A 19 18.81 -10.45 8.34
N PRO A 20 19.86 -11.20 8.69
CA PRO A 20 21.23 -10.73 8.53
C PRO A 20 21.55 -10.50 7.03
N ALA A 21 22.63 -9.76 6.77
CA ALA A 21 23.09 -9.53 5.40
C ALA A 21 23.13 -10.85 4.60
N PRO A 22 22.60 -10.88 3.37
CA PRO A 22 22.37 -9.75 2.46
C PRO A 22 20.96 -9.10 2.48
N ALA A 23 20.17 -9.25 3.55
CA ALA A 23 18.83 -8.63 3.61
C ALA A 23 18.87 -7.09 3.69
N LEU A 24 17.87 -6.42 3.11
CA LEU A 24 17.72 -4.96 3.16
C LEU A 24 17.47 -4.46 4.58
N SER A 25 18.22 -3.44 4.99
CA SER A 25 17.95 -2.70 6.22
C SER A 25 16.60 -1.96 6.15
N PRO A 26 15.97 -1.64 7.30
CA PRO A 26 14.71 -0.87 7.32
C PRO A 26 14.80 0.47 6.58
N LYS A 27 15.96 1.15 6.66
CA LYS A 27 16.21 2.41 5.98
C LYS A 27 16.25 2.26 4.45
N GLU A 28 16.89 1.20 3.94
CA GLU A 28 16.93 0.92 2.50
C GLU A 28 15.54 0.58 1.97
N ARG A 29 14.76 -0.21 2.72
CA ARG A 29 13.36 -0.52 2.37
C ARG A 29 12.51 0.75 2.29
N ALA A 30 12.63 1.66 3.27
CA ALA A 30 11.94 2.94 3.25
C ALA A 30 12.30 3.77 2.01
N ASN A 31 13.59 3.87 1.67
CA ASN A 31 14.05 4.63 0.51
C ASN A 31 13.58 4.02 -0.81
N LEU A 32 13.59 2.70 -0.94
CA LEU A 32 13.07 2.01 -2.13
C LEU A 32 11.56 2.21 -2.26
N LEU A 33 10.82 2.12 -1.16
CA LEU A 33 9.38 2.38 -1.14
C LEU A 33 9.02 3.79 -1.60
N LEU A 34 9.74 4.81 -1.11
CA LEU A 34 9.55 6.19 -1.57
C LEU A 34 9.75 6.33 -3.08
N LYS A 35 10.71 5.61 -3.67
CA LYS A 35 10.90 5.58 -5.13
C LYS A 35 9.77 4.83 -5.85
N MET A 36 9.27 3.75 -5.27
CA MET A 36 8.15 2.98 -5.83
C MET A 36 6.87 3.81 -5.89
N VAL A 37 6.61 4.68 -4.89
CA VAL A 37 5.47 5.60 -4.89
C VAL A 37 5.50 6.56 -6.09
N GLN A 38 6.68 6.96 -6.56
CA GLN A 38 6.81 7.84 -7.73
C GLN A 38 6.40 7.16 -9.04
N LEU A 39 6.27 5.82 -9.08
CA LEU A 39 5.81 5.10 -10.25
C LEU A 39 4.35 5.42 -10.60
N ASP A 40 3.59 5.93 -9.64
CA ASP A 40 2.22 6.40 -9.85
C ASP A 40 2.12 7.56 -10.85
N GLN A 41 3.18 8.37 -10.96
CA GLN A 41 3.25 9.48 -11.91
C GLN A 41 3.52 9.03 -13.36
N VAL A 42 3.88 7.76 -13.55
CA VAL A 42 4.11 7.19 -14.88
C VAL A 42 2.78 6.72 -15.45
N PRO A 43 2.37 7.17 -16.65
CA PRO A 43 1.08 6.81 -17.24
C PRO A 43 1.12 5.37 -17.80
N SER A 44 1.19 4.38 -16.91
CA SER A 44 1.24 2.95 -17.23
C SER A 44 0.36 2.16 -16.27
N ALA A 45 -0.75 1.64 -16.81
CA ALA A 45 -1.70 0.85 -16.04
C ALA A 45 -1.08 -0.41 -15.43
N GLU A 46 -0.20 -1.09 -16.18
CA GLU A 46 0.51 -2.28 -15.70
C GLU A 46 1.44 -1.97 -14.53
N LEU A 47 2.16 -0.84 -14.60
CA LEU A 47 3.08 -0.43 -13.55
C LEU A 47 2.33 0.00 -12.29
N HIS A 48 1.22 0.72 -12.47
CA HIS A 48 0.32 1.10 -11.38
C HIS A 48 -0.28 -0.12 -10.69
N ALA A 49 -0.77 -1.11 -11.45
CA ALA A 49 -1.28 -2.36 -10.89
C ALA A 49 -0.20 -3.16 -10.14
N ALA A 50 1.03 -3.23 -10.68
CA ALA A 50 2.15 -3.89 -10.02
C ALA A 50 2.52 -3.18 -8.70
N PHE A 51 2.52 -1.85 -8.70
CA PHE A 51 2.78 -1.05 -7.50
C PHE A 51 1.69 -1.23 -6.43
N LEU A 52 0.41 -1.15 -6.78
CA LEU A 52 -0.69 -1.40 -5.85
C LEU A 52 -0.66 -2.84 -5.30
N THR A 53 -0.29 -3.82 -6.12
CA THR A 53 -0.12 -5.21 -5.65
C THR A 53 0.98 -5.33 -4.60
N LEU A 54 2.10 -4.59 -4.75
CA LEU A 54 3.14 -4.52 -3.73
C LEU A 54 2.59 -3.88 -2.44
N VAL A 55 1.91 -2.74 -2.55
CA VAL A 55 1.33 -2.05 -1.39
C VAL A 55 0.38 -2.98 -0.62
N HIS A 56 -0.51 -3.69 -1.33
CA HIS A 56 -1.41 -4.67 -0.73
C HIS A 56 -0.64 -5.75 0.07
N LYS A 57 0.38 -6.35 -0.53
CA LYS A 57 1.20 -7.39 0.12
C LYS A 57 1.94 -6.87 1.36
N LEU A 58 2.39 -5.62 1.35
CA LEU A 58 3.04 -5.00 2.50
C LEU A 58 2.09 -4.80 3.67
N TYR A 59 0.84 -4.42 3.41
CA TYR A 59 -0.20 -4.32 4.46
C TYR A 59 -0.69 -5.69 4.93
N ALA A 60 -0.65 -6.71 4.07
CA ALA A 60 -1.09 -8.06 4.41
C ALA A 60 -0.08 -8.83 5.28
N ASP A 61 1.19 -8.42 5.31
CA ASP A 61 2.26 -9.09 6.09
C ASP A 61 2.43 -8.45 7.48
N PRO A 62 1.99 -9.10 8.57
CA PRO A 62 2.10 -8.58 9.94
C PRO A 62 3.54 -8.26 10.39
N ALA A 63 4.55 -8.94 9.82
CA ALA A 63 5.95 -8.70 10.16
C ALA A 63 6.49 -7.39 9.56
N LEU A 64 5.84 -6.90 8.50
CA LEU A 64 6.19 -5.66 7.80
C LEU A 64 5.33 -4.45 8.21
N VAL A 65 4.32 -4.65 9.07
CA VAL A 65 3.46 -3.63 9.73
C VAL A 65 4.24 -2.78 10.74
N ARG A 66 5.50 -2.47 10.46
CA ARG A 66 6.24 -1.44 11.21
C ARG A 66 5.65 -0.09 10.83
N HIS A 67 5.05 0.57 11.82
CA HIS A 67 4.21 1.77 11.67
C HIS A 67 4.81 2.87 10.77
N GLU A 68 6.14 3.01 10.71
CA GLU A 68 6.80 4.02 9.87
C GLU A 68 6.78 3.73 8.36
N LEU A 69 6.84 2.46 7.96
CA LEU A 69 6.84 2.08 6.54
C LEU A 69 5.43 2.17 5.97
N LEU A 70 4.42 1.76 6.76
CA LEU A 70 3.02 1.86 6.36
C LEU A 70 2.57 3.32 6.18
N ALA A 71 2.98 4.23 7.08
CA ALA A 71 2.69 5.65 6.92
C ALA A 71 3.19 6.22 5.58
N LYS A 72 4.30 5.70 5.04
CA LYS A 72 4.82 6.13 3.73
C LYS A 72 4.03 5.61 2.54
N VAL A 73 3.30 4.51 2.71
CA VAL A 73 2.49 3.89 1.65
C VAL A 73 1.00 4.09 1.85
N GLU A 74 0.56 4.72 2.95
CA GLU A 74 -0.85 5.01 3.22
C GLU A 74 -1.52 5.78 2.08
N PRO A 75 -0.95 6.85 1.50
CA PRO A 75 -1.57 7.51 0.36
C PRO A 75 -1.77 6.55 -0.82
N ALA A 76 -0.80 5.66 -1.09
CA ALA A 76 -0.91 4.65 -2.13
C ALA A 76 -1.94 3.55 -1.80
N PHE A 77 -2.11 3.23 -0.52
CA PHE A 77 -3.16 2.33 -0.05
C PHE A 77 -4.55 2.91 -0.36
N MET A 78 -4.74 4.21 -0.10
CA MET A 78 -5.98 4.91 -0.42
C MET A 78 -6.26 4.89 -1.92
N LEU A 79 -5.23 5.06 -2.77
CA LEU A 79 -5.37 4.90 -4.23
C LEU A 79 -5.86 3.50 -4.62
N GLY A 80 -5.47 2.46 -3.87
CA GLY A 80 -5.95 1.09 -4.05
C GLY A 80 -7.46 0.95 -3.87
N LEU A 81 -8.06 1.70 -2.95
CA LEU A 81 -9.52 1.72 -2.70
C LEU A 81 -10.31 2.26 -3.89
N ARG A 82 -9.70 3.11 -4.71
CA ARG A 82 -10.30 3.70 -5.92
C ARG A 82 -9.79 3.08 -7.24
N SER A 83 -9.01 2.00 -7.17
CA SER A 83 -8.51 1.31 -8.37
C SER A 83 -9.67 1.02 -9.34
N PRO A 84 -9.53 1.10 -10.67
CA PRO A 84 -10.61 0.69 -11.59
C PRO A 84 -10.83 -0.84 -11.62
N ASP A 85 -9.84 -1.62 -11.17
CA ASP A 85 -9.92 -3.07 -11.03
C ASP A 85 -10.72 -3.46 -9.78
N ALA A 86 -11.86 -4.13 -9.98
CA ALA A 86 -12.77 -4.52 -8.91
C ALA A 86 -12.17 -5.56 -7.94
N GLU A 87 -11.38 -6.50 -8.44
CA GLU A 87 -10.75 -7.52 -7.62
C GLU A 87 -9.67 -6.89 -6.74
N LEU A 88 -8.85 -6.01 -7.33
CA LEU A 88 -7.84 -5.27 -6.59
C LEU A 88 -8.48 -4.39 -5.52
N ARG A 89 -9.52 -3.60 -5.86
CA ARG A 89 -10.25 -2.79 -4.86
C ARG A 89 -10.77 -3.63 -3.70
N ALA A 90 -11.40 -4.77 -3.98
CA ALA A 90 -11.96 -5.65 -2.95
C ALA A 90 -10.87 -6.16 -1.99
N ASN A 91 -9.68 -6.45 -2.52
CA ASN A 91 -8.53 -6.88 -1.73
C ASN A 91 -8.04 -5.80 -0.75
N PHE A 92 -8.06 -4.52 -1.15
CA PHE A 92 -7.76 -3.40 -0.26
C PHE A 92 -8.83 -3.20 0.82
N PHE A 93 -10.12 -3.25 0.45
CA PHE A 93 -11.21 -3.16 1.42
C PHE A 93 -11.17 -4.28 2.45
N SER A 94 -10.76 -5.50 2.07
CA SER A 94 -10.59 -6.60 3.03
C SER A 94 -9.54 -6.30 4.10
N ILE A 95 -8.56 -5.44 3.85
CA ILE A 95 -7.55 -5.07 4.86
C ILE A 95 -8.21 -4.15 5.90
N ILE A 96 -8.95 -3.13 5.46
CA ILE A 96 -9.70 -2.23 6.35
C ILE A 96 -10.72 -3.01 7.18
N ASP A 97 -11.47 -3.92 6.55
CA ASP A 97 -12.50 -4.72 7.23
C ASP A 97 -11.94 -5.55 8.39
N ARG A 98 -10.70 -6.05 8.24
CA ARG A 98 -10.00 -6.81 9.27
C ARG A 98 -9.33 -5.92 10.32
N ALA A 99 -8.87 -4.74 9.93
CA ALA A 99 -8.15 -3.82 10.81
C ALA A 99 -9.08 -3.02 11.74
N VAL A 100 -10.34 -2.81 11.35
CA VAL A 100 -11.32 -2.05 12.12
C VAL A 100 -12.28 -2.99 12.83
N GLU A 101 -12.58 -2.69 14.09
CA GLU A 101 -13.58 -3.45 14.85
C GLU A 101 -14.94 -3.46 14.14
N ARG A 102 -15.64 -4.60 14.21
CA ARG A 102 -16.88 -4.82 13.46
C ARG A 102 -18.08 -4.05 13.98
N THR A 103 -17.99 -3.38 15.13
CA THR A 103 -19.10 -2.62 15.70
C THR A 103 -19.39 -1.36 14.87
N PRO A 104 -20.67 -0.99 14.67
CA PRO A 104 -21.01 0.21 13.91
C PRO A 104 -20.35 1.48 14.46
N PHE A 105 -20.28 1.59 15.79
CA PHE A 105 -19.63 2.72 16.45
C PHE A 105 -18.14 2.82 16.12
N ALA A 106 -17.38 1.73 16.25
CA ALA A 106 -15.95 1.73 15.94
C ALA A 106 -15.66 2.03 14.47
N ARG A 107 -16.51 1.53 13.56
CA ARG A 107 -16.39 1.84 12.12
C ARG A 107 -16.67 3.31 11.83
N LEU A 108 -17.73 3.86 12.41
CA LEU A 108 -18.06 5.29 12.25
C LEU A 108 -16.94 6.16 12.82
N GLN A 109 -16.43 5.81 14.00
CA GLN A 109 -15.30 6.50 14.61
C GLN A 109 -14.05 6.43 13.73
N HIS A 110 -13.77 5.28 13.11
CA HIS A 110 -12.66 5.16 12.17
C HIS A 110 -12.81 6.08 10.96
N ILE A 111 -14.00 6.11 10.35
CA ILE A 111 -14.29 6.95 9.17
C ILE A 111 -14.19 8.44 9.49
N ILE A 112 -14.69 8.88 10.66
CA ILE A 112 -14.81 10.31 10.99
C ILE A 112 -13.56 10.86 11.69
N GLU A 113 -12.99 10.12 12.64
CA GLU A 113 -11.95 10.65 13.54
C GLU A 113 -10.54 10.16 13.20
N LYS A 114 -10.40 8.97 12.63
CA LYS A 114 -9.08 8.31 12.49
C LYS A 114 -8.52 8.38 11.08
N GLN A 115 -9.36 8.16 10.08
CA GLN A 115 -8.90 8.05 8.70
C GLN A 115 -8.64 9.42 8.08
N ASP A 116 -7.46 9.59 7.49
CA ASP A 116 -7.17 10.70 6.60
C ASP A 116 -7.68 10.37 5.19
N TRP A 117 -8.59 11.20 4.68
CA TRP A 117 -9.20 11.06 3.35
C TRP A 117 -8.61 12.01 2.32
N GLU A 118 -7.60 12.84 2.67
CA GLU A 118 -6.95 13.77 1.75
C GLU A 118 -6.51 13.10 0.43
N PRO A 119 -5.91 11.89 0.43
CA PRO A 119 -5.51 11.21 -0.82
C PRO A 119 -6.68 10.90 -1.78
N LEU A 120 -7.92 10.85 -1.26
CA LEU A 120 -9.15 10.61 -2.02
C LEU A 120 -9.95 11.89 -2.30
N GLY A 121 -9.39 13.08 -2.05
CA GLY A 121 -10.11 14.36 -2.15
C GLY A 121 -10.68 14.69 -3.55
N SER A 122 -10.23 14.00 -4.60
CA SER A 122 -10.77 14.12 -5.96
C SER A 122 -11.93 13.16 -6.27
N THR A 123 -12.35 12.36 -5.30
CA THR A 123 -13.36 11.31 -5.46
C THR A 123 -14.42 11.39 -4.36
N LEU A 124 -15.63 10.90 -4.66
CA LEU A 124 -16.65 10.69 -3.63
C LEU A 124 -16.25 9.46 -2.81
N TRP A 125 -15.57 9.67 -1.67
CA TRP A 125 -15.06 8.60 -0.82
C TRP A 125 -16.08 8.06 0.18
N LEU A 126 -17.22 8.75 0.36
CA LEU A 126 -18.42 8.24 1.03
C LEU A 126 -19.19 7.29 0.11
#